data_AF-A0A3Q0JAG0-F1
#
_entry.id   AF-A0A3Q0JAG0-F1
#
_cell.length_a   1.000
_cell.length_b   1.000
_cell.length_c   1.000
_cell.angle_alpha   90.00
_cell.angle_beta   90.00
_cell.angle_gamma   90.00
#
_symmetry.space_group_name_H-M   'P 1'
#
loop_
_entity.id
_entity.type
_entity.pdbx_description
1 polymer ?
#
loop_
_entity_poly.entity_id
_entity_poly.type
_entity_poly.pdbx_seq_one_letter_code
_entity_poly.pdbx_strand_id
1 'polypeptide(L)'
;MTYLHSSELGVHGKLRSSNCLIDGRFVVKISDFGLNILTTPSEITKDSNYYNKLLWVAPELLPVTVIPGSPATQKGDVYSFSIILEEIVVRGGPYEVAKQFLSTEGKKGWMEGSFI
;
A
#
# COMPACT_ATOMS: atom_id res chain seq x y z
N MET A 1 -9.90 -8.08 -7.70
CA MET A 1 -8.53 -8.65 -7.87
C MET A 1 -8.48 -9.89 -8.75
N THR A 2 -9.56 -10.67 -8.90
CA THR A 2 -9.59 -11.87 -9.77
C THR A 2 -9.12 -11.60 -11.20
N TYR A 3 -9.60 -10.51 -11.84
CA TYR A 3 -9.21 -10.14 -13.21
C TYR A 3 -7.69 -10.00 -13.39
N LEU A 4 -7.03 -9.27 -12.48
CA LEU A 4 -5.60 -9.07 -12.52
C LEU A 4 -4.85 -10.40 -12.29
N HIS A 5 -5.27 -11.18 -11.30
CA HIS A 5 -4.59 -12.42 -10.94
C HIS A 5 -4.78 -13.55 -11.96
N SER A 6 -5.86 -13.51 -12.75
CA SER A 6 -6.08 -14.44 -13.87
C SER A 6 -5.46 -13.96 -15.19
N SER A 7 -4.95 -12.73 -15.23
CA SER A 7 -4.29 -12.19 -16.43
C SER A 7 -2.87 -12.73 -16.57
N GLU A 8 -2.25 -12.53 -17.73
CA GLU A 8 -0.85 -12.91 -17.98
C GLU A 8 0.16 -12.25 -17.04
N LEU A 9 -0.22 -11.11 -16.42
CA LEU A 9 0.61 -10.46 -15.41
C LEU A 9 0.67 -11.28 -14.12
N GLY A 10 -0.44 -11.94 -13.74
CA GLY A 10 -0.60 -12.76 -12.53
C GLY A 10 -0.53 -12.01 -11.20
N VAL A 11 0.34 -11.00 -11.09
CA VAL A 11 0.59 -10.18 -9.89
C VAL A 11 1.05 -8.79 -10.31
N HIS A 12 0.59 -7.75 -9.60
CA HIS A 12 1.01 -6.37 -9.78
C HIS A 12 2.25 -6.02 -8.94
N GLY A 13 2.22 -6.28 -7.63
CA GLY A 13 3.36 -6.15 -6.71
C GLY A 13 3.68 -4.74 -6.22
N LYS A 14 3.14 -3.70 -6.88
CA LYS A 14 3.27 -2.28 -6.47
C LYS A 14 1.92 -1.56 -6.51
N LEU A 15 0.87 -2.22 -6.04
CA LEU A 15 -0.48 -1.64 -6.06
C LEU A 15 -0.59 -0.56 -4.97
N ARG A 16 -1.05 0.63 -5.34
CA ARG A 16 -1.26 1.79 -4.46
C ARG A 16 -2.31 2.72 -5.06
N SER A 17 -2.89 3.60 -4.25
CA SER A 17 -3.93 4.54 -4.71
C SER A 17 -3.47 5.41 -5.89
N SER A 18 -2.22 5.86 -5.90
CA SER A 18 -1.66 6.65 -7.03
C SER A 18 -1.44 5.85 -8.33
N ASN A 19 -1.50 4.51 -8.28
CA ASN A 19 -1.44 3.63 -9.45
C ASN A 19 -2.85 3.21 -9.92
N CYS A 20 -3.91 3.71 -9.28
CA CYS A 20 -5.30 3.54 -9.69
C CYS A 20 -5.78 4.83 -10.39
N LEU A 21 -5.68 4.84 -11.71
CA LEU A 21 -6.07 5.97 -12.54
C LEU A 21 -7.56 5.90 -12.88
N ILE A 22 -8.24 7.04 -12.93
CA ILE A 22 -9.66 7.10 -13.28
C ILE A 22 -9.78 7.68 -14.69
N ASP A 23 -10.49 7.00 -15.58
CA ASP A 23 -10.78 7.51 -16.93
C ASP A 23 -12.00 8.45 -16.95
N GLY A 24 -12.25 9.13 -18.08
CA GLY A 24 -13.39 10.06 -18.21
C GLY A 24 -14.78 9.43 -18.09
N ARG A 25 -14.87 8.09 -17.99
CA ARG A 25 -16.12 7.35 -17.77
C ARG A 25 -16.22 6.82 -16.33
N PHE A 26 -15.39 7.34 -15.42
CA PHE A 26 -15.29 6.89 -14.04
C PHE A 26 -14.93 5.41 -13.88
N VAL A 27 -14.15 4.86 -14.82
CA VAL A 27 -13.62 3.50 -14.72
C VAL A 27 -12.18 3.53 -14.20
N VAL A 28 -11.89 2.73 -13.18
CA VAL A 28 -10.54 2.57 -12.65
C VAL A 28 -9.69 1.72 -13.59
N LYS A 29 -8.49 2.21 -13.88
CA LYS A 29 -7.42 1.55 -14.63
C LYS A 29 -6.18 1.44 -13.77
N ILE A 30 -5.56 0.27 -13.78
CA ILE A 30 -4.34 0.01 -13.01
C ILE A 30 -3.13 0.29 -13.92
N SER A 31 -2.16 1.06 -13.42
CA SER A 31 -0.91 1.42 -14.10
C SER A 31 0.32 0.93 -13.33
N ASP A 32 1.52 1.09 -13.89
CA ASP A 32 2.81 0.82 -13.20
C ASP A 32 3.09 -0.69 -12.96
N PHE A 33 2.47 -1.57 -13.76
CA PHE A 33 2.71 -3.02 -13.75
C PHE A 33 3.90 -3.43 -14.62
N GLY A 34 4.51 -4.60 -14.35
CA GLY A 34 5.60 -5.16 -15.16
C GLY A 34 6.99 -4.52 -14.95
N LEU A 35 7.09 -3.48 -14.12
CA LEU A 35 8.35 -2.75 -13.89
C LEU A 35 9.29 -3.39 -12.85
N ASN A 36 8.88 -4.49 -12.22
CA ASN A 36 9.71 -5.21 -11.25
C ASN A 36 10.97 -5.83 -11.89
N ILE A 37 10.95 -6.04 -13.21
CA ILE A 37 12.06 -6.60 -13.99
C ILE A 37 13.07 -5.51 -14.38
N LEU A 38 12.64 -4.26 -14.54
CA LEU A 38 13.45 -3.15 -15.06
C LEU A 38 14.11 -2.29 -13.96
N THR A 39 13.75 -2.50 -12.70
CA THR A 39 14.28 -1.70 -11.59
C THR A 39 15.60 -2.31 -11.11
N THR A 40 16.74 -1.74 -11.49
CA THR A 40 18.05 -2.11 -10.93
C THR A 40 18.19 -1.59 -9.49
N PRO A 41 18.85 -2.35 -8.58
CA PRO A 41 18.88 -2.05 -7.14
C PRO A 41 19.71 -0.85 -6.73
N SER A 42 20.52 -0.34 -7.66
CA SER A 42 21.76 0.37 -7.36
C SER A 42 21.56 1.80 -6.85
N GLU A 43 20.35 2.34 -6.90
CA GLU A 43 20.09 3.77 -6.64
C GLU A 43 18.81 4.04 -5.85
N ILE A 44 18.40 3.12 -4.96
CA ILE A 44 17.26 3.39 -4.08
C ILE A 44 17.74 4.24 -2.90
N THR A 45 17.75 5.56 -3.07
CA THR A 45 17.88 6.51 -1.97
C THR A 45 16.74 6.28 -0.98
N LYS A 46 17.05 5.89 0.26
CA LYS A 46 16.08 5.67 1.34
C LYS A 46 15.58 6.99 1.91
N ASP A 47 14.86 7.76 1.09
CA ASP A 47 14.25 9.02 1.48
C ASP A 47 12.84 8.80 2.08
N SER A 48 12.19 9.88 2.50
CA SER A 48 10.81 9.82 3.00
C SER A 48 9.84 9.20 1.98
N ASN A 49 10.04 9.47 0.69
CA ASN A 49 9.19 8.91 -0.37
C ASN A 49 9.36 7.39 -0.50
N TYR A 50 10.57 6.87 -0.32
CA TYR A 50 10.82 5.43 -0.30
C TYR A 50 9.99 4.75 0.78
N TYR A 51 10.03 5.23 2.04
CA TYR A 51 9.26 4.64 3.12
C TYR A 51 7.75 4.81 2.95
N ASN A 52 7.29 5.95 2.40
CA ASN A 52 5.87 6.16 2.11
C ASN A 52 5.34 5.13 1.11
N LYS A 53 6.13 4.73 0.09
CA LYS A 53 5.71 3.71 -0.87
C LYS A 53 5.50 2.32 -0.25
N LEU A 54 6.13 2.05 0.91
CA LEU A 54 6.00 0.78 1.61
C LEU A 54 4.67 0.64 2.38
N LEU A 55 3.90 1.71 2.55
CA LEU A 55 2.65 1.67 3.32
C LEU A 55 1.61 0.70 2.73
N TRP A 56 1.61 0.52 1.41
CA TRP A 56 0.74 -0.44 0.73
C TRP A 56 1.32 -1.85 0.64
N VAL A 57 2.56 -2.05 1.07
CA VAL A 57 3.25 -3.34 0.99
C VAL A 57 2.85 -4.20 2.19
N ALA A 58 2.47 -5.44 1.92
CA ALA A 58 2.11 -6.39 2.96
C ALA A 58 3.29 -6.65 3.91
N PRO A 59 3.05 -6.79 5.23
CA PRO A 59 4.11 -6.89 6.22
C PRO A 59 5.06 -8.06 5.99
N GLU A 60 4.56 -9.17 5.45
CA GLU A 60 5.37 -10.34 5.08
C GLU A 60 6.31 -10.07 3.90
N LEU A 61 5.98 -9.09 3.06
CA LEU A 61 6.80 -8.67 1.93
C LEU A 61 7.79 -7.59 2.32
N LEU A 62 7.58 -6.80 3.38
CA LEU A 62 8.48 -5.71 3.79
C LEU A 62 9.95 -6.13 3.91
N PRO A 63 10.32 -7.25 4.57
CA PRO A 63 11.71 -7.68 4.66
C PRO A 63 12.31 -8.04 3.30
N VAL A 64 11.47 -8.56 2.41
CA VAL A 64 11.86 -9.08 1.10
C VAL A 64 11.89 -7.96 0.06
N THR A 65 11.07 -6.91 0.18
CA THR A 65 11.08 -5.75 -0.73
C THR A 65 12.39 -4.96 -0.72
N VAL A 66 13.22 -5.13 0.31
CA VAL A 66 14.58 -4.59 0.38
C VAL A 66 15.56 -5.44 -0.46
N ILE A 67 15.17 -6.67 -0.81
CA ILE A 67 15.92 -7.61 -1.61
C ILE A 67 15.44 -7.53 -3.07
N PRO A 68 16.32 -7.20 -4.02
CA PRO A 68 16.00 -7.21 -5.44
C PRO A 68 15.48 -8.56 -5.90
N GLY A 69 14.44 -8.56 -6.74
CA GLY A 69 13.86 -9.80 -7.28
C GLY A 69 12.91 -10.54 -6.32
N SER A 70 12.58 -9.94 -5.17
CA SER A 70 11.49 -10.38 -4.30
C SER A 70 10.21 -10.66 -5.10
N PRO A 71 9.67 -11.90 -5.06
CA PRO A 71 8.47 -12.22 -5.81
C PRO A 71 7.29 -11.45 -5.19
N ALA A 72 6.70 -10.56 -5.98
CA ALA A 72 5.38 -10.06 -5.68
C ALA A 72 4.40 -11.24 -5.56
N THR A 73 3.44 -11.16 -4.64
CA THR A 73 2.46 -12.22 -4.45
C THR A 73 1.05 -11.71 -4.66
N GLN A 74 0.15 -12.60 -5.11
CA GLN A 74 -1.28 -12.29 -5.20
C GLN A 74 -1.87 -11.92 -3.82
N LYS A 75 -1.33 -12.47 -2.73
CA LYS A 75 -1.76 -12.13 -1.37
C LYS A 75 -1.32 -10.72 -0.97
N GLY A 76 -0.12 -10.31 -1.39
CA GLY A 76 0.36 -8.95 -1.24
C GLY A 76 -0.53 -7.93 -1.95
N ASP A 77 -0.94 -8.23 -3.18
CA ASP A 77 -1.86 -7.38 -3.94
C ASP A 77 -3.24 -7.24 -3.26
N VAL A 78 -3.74 -8.30 -2.61
CA VAL A 78 -4.98 -8.24 -1.81
C VAL A 78 -4.82 -7.36 -0.58
N TYR A 79 -3.65 -7.42 0.09
CA TYR A 79 -3.35 -6.53 1.20
C TYR A 79 -3.32 -5.07 0.72
N SER A 80 -2.58 -4.77 -0.34
CA SER A 80 -2.50 -3.42 -0.92
C SER A 80 -3.88 -2.88 -1.30
N PHE A 81 -4.74 -3.71 -1.89
CA PHE A 81 -6.12 -3.34 -2.19
C PHE A 81 -6.92 -2.99 -0.93
N SER A 82 -6.68 -3.68 0.18
CA SER A 82 -7.37 -3.41 1.45
C SER A 82 -6.98 -2.04 2.01
N ILE A 83 -5.72 -1.62 1.88
CA ILE A 83 -5.27 -0.27 2.24
C ILE A 83 -5.93 0.80 1.36
N ILE A 84 -6.04 0.55 0.04
CA ILE A 84 -6.76 1.46 -0.87
C ILE A 84 -8.23 1.60 -0.48
N LEU A 85 -8.86 0.50 -0.05
CA LEU A 85 -10.24 0.52 0.42
C LEU A 85 -10.38 1.33 1.71
N GLU A 86 -9.42 1.23 2.65
CA GLU A 86 -9.37 2.10 3.83
C GLU A 86 -9.28 3.58 3.43
N GLU A 87 -8.37 3.94 2.52
CA GLU A 87 -8.23 5.33 2.01
C GLU A 87 -9.56 5.88 1.49
N ILE A 88 -10.33 5.05 0.78
CA ILE A 88 -11.65 5.42 0.25
C ILE A 88 -12.67 5.62 1.38
N VAL A 89 -12.75 4.68 2.32
CA VAL A 89 -13.74 4.70 3.42
C VAL A 89 -13.48 5.86 4.38
N VAL A 90 -12.21 6.08 4.74
CA VAL A 90 -11.80 7.13 5.69
C VAL A 90 -11.66 8.49 5.00
N ARG A 91 -11.59 8.52 3.66
CA ARG A 91 -11.29 9.72 2.86
C ARG A 91 -9.99 10.39 3.30
N GLY A 92 -8.99 9.57 3.63
CA GLY A 92 -7.69 9.97 4.18
C GLY A 92 -6.54 9.19 3.57
N GLY A 93 -5.32 9.41 4.10
CA GLY A 93 -4.16 8.65 3.67
C GLY A 93 -4.16 7.20 4.18
N PRO A 94 -3.20 6.37 3.75
CA PRO A 94 -3.06 5.02 4.29
C PRO A 94 -2.83 5.07 5.81
N TYR A 95 -3.52 4.20 6.56
CA TYR A 95 -3.50 4.13 8.02
C TYR A 95 -3.90 5.43 8.73
N GLU A 96 -4.74 6.27 8.13
CA GLU A 96 -5.15 7.56 8.72
C GLU A 96 -5.73 7.40 10.12
N VAL A 97 -6.58 6.39 10.33
CA VAL A 97 -7.18 6.10 11.63
C VAL A 97 -6.10 5.78 12.65
N ALA A 98 -5.14 4.92 12.31
CA ALA A 98 -4.03 4.59 13.19
C ALA A 98 -3.13 5.80 13.47
N LYS A 99 -2.88 6.67 12.48
CA LYS A 99 -2.13 7.92 12.67
C LYS A 99 -2.83 8.84 13.66
N GLN A 100 -4.16 8.97 13.61
CA GLN A 100 -4.93 9.76 14.57
C GLN A 100 -4.75 9.23 16.00
N PHE A 101 -4.81 7.92 16.20
CA PHE A 101 -4.53 7.28 17.49
C PHE A 101 -3.09 7.48 17.99
N LEU A 102 -2.11 7.42 17.08
CA LEU A 102 -0.69 7.63 17.40
C LEU A 102 -0.37 9.11 17.64
N SER A 103 -1.14 10.01 17.04
CA SER A 103 -1.10 11.44 17.35
C SER A 103 -1.64 11.68 18.76
N THR A 104 -1.19 12.74 19.41
CA THR A 104 -1.38 12.99 20.86
C THR A 104 -2.83 13.01 21.37
N GLU A 105 -3.83 13.01 20.49
CA GLU A 105 -5.26 12.92 20.85
C GLU A 105 -5.68 11.51 21.31
N GLY A 106 -5.07 10.45 20.76
CA GLY A 106 -5.33 9.07 21.19
C GLY A 106 -4.85 8.78 22.61
N LYS A 107 -3.88 9.53 23.15
CA LYS A 107 -3.40 9.36 24.53
C LYS A 107 -4.36 9.92 25.59
N LYS A 108 -5.24 10.87 25.24
CA LYS A 108 -6.19 11.45 26.21
C LYS A 108 -7.35 10.51 26.53
N GLY A 109 -7.93 9.85 25.52
CA GLY A 109 -9.08 8.95 25.72
C GLY A 109 -8.79 7.70 26.56
N TRP A 110 -7.55 7.20 26.59
CA TRP A 110 -7.17 6.03 27.38
C TRP A 110 -6.90 6.37 28.86
N MET A 111 -6.48 7.60 29.15
CA MET A 111 -6.27 8.04 30.54
C MET A 111 -7.58 8.41 31.24
N GLU A 112 -8.63 8.77 30.50
CA GLU A 112 -9.95 9.10 31.07
C GLU A 112 -10.85 7.85 31.27
N GLY A 113 -10.59 6.74 30.59
CA GLY A 113 -11.37 5.50 30.73
C GLY A 113 -10.87 4.47 31.76
N SER A 114 -9.79 4.77 32.49
CA SER A 114 -9.14 3.83 33.43
C SER A 114 -9.32 4.19 34.92
N PHE A 115 -10.25 5.09 35.24
CA PHE A 115 -10.64 5.42 36.62
C PHE A 115 -12.17 5.40 36.77
N ILE A 116 -12.73 4.19 36.77
CA ILE A 116 -13.96 3.82 37.49
C ILE A 116 -13.93 2.32 37.76
#